data_AF-A0A849DA45-F1
#
_entry.id   AF-A0A849DA45-F1
#
_cell.length_a   1.000
_cell.length_b   1.000
_cell.length_c   1.000
_cell.angle_alpha   90.00
_cell.angle_beta   90.00
_cell.angle_gamma   90.00
#
_symmetry.space_group_name_H-M   'P 1'
#
loop_
_entity.id
_entity.type
_entity.pdbx_description
1 polymer ?
#
loop_
_entity_poly.entity_id
_entity_poly.type
_entity_poly.pdbx_seq_one_letter_code
_entity_poly.pdbx_strand_id
1 'polypeptide(L)'
;MKNWLITVLILSGFCIGNAQNELSAYKYVIVPTKFEGFKKENQYQTSTLIKYLLVERGINAVYEDALPADLYLDKCLGVTAMLVNESGTFTTKAHIAFQDCQLQEVYRTKTGNSKIKDYKGAFQEVIREAFESLNSYTYAYKPKDQDEKVTL
;
A
#
# COMPACT_ATOMS: atom_id res chain seq x y z
N MET A 1 31.15 39.80 -32.22
CA MET A 1 30.54 40.50 -31.08
C MET A 1 29.11 40.00 -30.92
N LYS A 2 28.78 39.54 -29.71
CA LYS A 2 27.43 39.48 -29.12
C LYS A 2 26.36 38.70 -29.90
N ASN A 3 26.18 37.43 -29.53
CA ASN A 3 24.85 36.84 -29.47
C ASN A 3 24.74 35.85 -28.29
N TRP A 4 25.10 36.35 -27.10
CA TRP A 4 24.71 35.77 -25.82
C TRP A 4 23.25 36.15 -25.60
N LEU A 5 22.28 35.28 -25.94
CA LEU A 5 20.89 35.44 -25.47
C LEU A 5 19.90 34.29 -25.75
N ILE A 6 20.28 33.11 -26.25
CA ILE A 6 19.28 32.06 -26.56
C ILE A 6 19.76 30.66 -26.16
N THR A 7 19.93 30.36 -24.87
CA THR A 7 19.94 28.95 -24.41
C THR A 7 19.70 28.76 -22.90
N VAL A 8 18.84 29.55 -22.24
CA VAL A 8 18.44 29.24 -20.84
C VAL A 8 16.99 29.63 -20.61
N LEU A 9 16.04 28.91 -21.21
CA LEU A 9 14.63 28.96 -20.79
C LEU A 9 13.85 27.70 -21.21
N ILE A 10 14.44 26.53 -21.04
CA ILE A 10 13.76 25.26 -21.22
C ILE A 10 14.17 24.37 -20.05
N LEU A 11 13.57 24.57 -18.86
CA LEU A 11 13.44 23.50 -17.85
C LEU A 11 12.61 23.88 -16.60
N SER A 12 11.64 24.80 -16.69
CA SER A 12 10.72 25.08 -15.57
C SER A 12 9.30 24.60 -15.87
N GLY A 13 9.20 23.39 -16.41
CA GLY A 13 7.96 22.63 -16.52
C GLY A 13 8.06 21.38 -15.65
N PHE A 14 8.45 21.54 -14.38
CA PHE A 14 8.29 20.47 -13.41
C PHE A 14 6.79 20.42 -13.09
N CYS A 15 6.03 19.70 -13.92
CA CYS A 15 4.72 19.24 -13.52
C CYS A 15 4.95 18.38 -12.28
N ILE A 16 4.71 18.96 -11.10
CA ILE A 16 4.51 18.20 -9.87
C ILE A 16 3.19 17.48 -10.11
N GLY A 17 3.25 16.32 -10.75
CA GLY A 17 2.19 15.34 -10.70
C GLY A 17 2.05 14.96 -9.23
N ASN A 18 1.09 15.55 -8.54
CA ASN A 18 0.61 14.99 -7.29
C ASN A 18 0.02 13.63 -7.68
N ALA A 19 0.81 12.56 -7.59
CA ALA A 19 0.30 11.20 -7.59
C ALA A 19 -0.66 11.14 -6.39
N GLN A 20 -1.94 11.31 -6.69
CA GLN A 20 -2.97 11.51 -5.68
C GLN A 20 -3.14 10.19 -4.96
N ASN A 21 -2.54 10.08 -3.78
CA ASN A 21 -2.95 9.22 -2.68
C ASN A 21 -3.81 8.01 -3.09
N GLU A 22 -3.24 7.04 -3.84
CA GLU A 22 -4.00 5.96 -4.49
C GLU A 22 -4.85 5.11 -3.52
N LEU A 23 -4.42 5.02 -2.25
CA LEU A 23 -5.17 4.33 -1.18
C LEU A 23 -6.42 5.09 -0.68
N SER A 24 -6.51 6.41 -0.89
CA SER A 24 -7.60 7.27 -0.42
C SER A 24 -8.85 7.10 -1.26
N ALA A 25 -8.69 6.54 -2.46
CA ALA A 25 -9.76 6.14 -3.34
C ALA A 25 -10.64 5.02 -2.76
N TYR A 26 -10.13 4.29 -1.76
CA TYR A 26 -10.76 3.11 -1.19
C TYR A 26 -11.19 3.35 0.25
N LYS A 27 -12.41 2.89 0.57
CA LYS A 27 -13.02 3.05 1.89
C LYS A 27 -12.49 2.04 2.90
N TYR A 28 -12.10 0.86 2.43
CA TYR A 28 -11.64 -0.25 3.27
C TYR A 28 -10.32 -0.84 2.80
N VAL A 29 -9.57 -1.39 3.75
CA VAL A 29 -8.47 -2.30 3.45
C VAL A 29 -8.80 -3.69 4.02
N ILE A 30 -8.85 -4.68 3.14
CA ILE A 30 -9.07 -6.08 3.48
C ILE A 30 -7.72 -6.69 3.86
N VAL A 31 -7.62 -7.18 5.09
CA VAL A 31 -6.44 -7.85 5.62
C VAL A 31 -6.70 -9.36 5.64
N PRO A 32 -5.94 -10.17 4.87
CA PRO A 32 -6.04 -11.61 4.94
C PRO A 32 -5.73 -12.14 6.33
N THR A 33 -6.50 -13.12 6.79
CA THR A 33 -6.21 -13.87 8.03
C THR A 33 -4.99 -14.77 7.83
N LYS A 34 -4.69 -15.16 6.59
CA LYS A 34 -3.50 -15.92 6.21
C LYS A 34 -2.89 -15.35 4.93
N PHE A 35 -1.66 -14.86 5.02
CA PHE A 35 -0.91 -14.41 3.85
C PHE A 35 -0.35 -15.58 3.03
N GLU A 36 -0.15 -15.32 1.75
CA GLU A 36 0.50 -16.24 0.83
C GLU A 36 1.91 -16.62 1.33
N GLY A 37 2.26 -17.90 1.22
CA GLY A 37 3.53 -18.43 1.73
C GLY A 37 3.55 -18.75 3.23
N PHE A 38 2.52 -18.37 4.01
CA PHE A 38 2.38 -18.82 5.39
C PHE A 38 1.58 -20.13 5.49
N LYS A 39 1.93 -20.95 6.50
CA LYS A 39 1.28 -22.24 6.73
C LYS A 39 0.09 -22.12 7.66
N LYS A 40 0.13 -21.17 8.60
CA LYS A 40 -0.89 -20.95 9.63
C LYS A 40 -1.52 -19.56 9.47
N GLU A 41 -2.76 -19.44 9.91
CA GLU A 41 -3.42 -18.14 10.08
C GLU A 41 -2.64 -17.28 11.07
N ASN A 42 -2.55 -15.99 10.76
CA ASN A 42 -1.86 -14.97 11.53
C ASN A 42 -0.44 -15.41 11.96
N GLN A 43 0.25 -16.16 11.10
CA GLN A 43 1.60 -16.63 11.37
C GLN A 43 2.52 -15.44 11.65
N TYR A 44 3.31 -15.53 12.72
CA TYR A 44 4.16 -14.45 13.23
C TYR A 44 3.40 -13.17 13.64
N GLN A 45 2.08 -13.25 13.84
CA GLN A 45 1.20 -12.11 14.16
C GLN A 45 1.15 -11.05 13.04
N THR A 46 1.43 -11.45 11.81
CA THR A 46 1.51 -10.55 10.64
C THR A 46 0.17 -9.88 10.32
N SER A 47 -0.93 -10.64 10.25
CA SER A 47 -2.26 -10.11 9.96
C SER A 47 -2.75 -9.14 11.04
N THR A 48 -2.52 -9.47 12.32
CA THR A 48 -2.84 -8.57 13.43
C THR A 48 -2.00 -7.30 13.36
N LEU A 49 -0.69 -7.41 13.11
CA LEU A 49 0.20 -6.26 13.05
C LEU A 49 -0.17 -5.32 11.89
N ILE A 50 -0.42 -5.86 10.70
CA ILE A 50 -0.80 -5.08 9.52
C ILE A 50 -2.12 -4.35 9.77
N LYS A 51 -3.14 -5.05 10.28
CA LYS A 51 -4.41 -4.42 10.65
C LYS A 51 -4.23 -3.31 11.68
N TYR A 52 -3.47 -3.57 12.74
CA TYR A 52 -3.18 -2.58 13.78
C TYR A 52 -2.53 -1.32 13.20
N LEU A 53 -1.50 -1.48 12.37
CA LEU A 53 -0.77 -0.36 11.76
C LEU A 53 -1.62 0.45 10.78
N LEU A 54 -2.57 -0.19 10.08
CA LEU A 54 -3.53 0.50 9.21
C LEU A 54 -4.54 1.31 10.03
N VAL A 55 -5.11 0.71 11.08
CA VAL A 55 -6.09 1.38 11.96
C VAL A 55 -5.44 2.55 12.70
N GLU A 56 -4.20 2.40 13.16
CA GLU A 56 -3.41 3.47 13.79
C GLU A 56 -3.24 4.68 12.85
N ARG A 57 -3.26 4.46 11.53
CA ARG A 57 -3.19 5.50 10.50
C ARG A 57 -4.56 6.06 10.09
N GLY A 58 -5.64 5.65 10.76
CA GLY A 58 -7.00 6.06 10.44
C GLY A 58 -7.61 5.37 9.23
N ILE A 59 -6.97 4.32 8.70
CA ILE A 59 -7.51 3.53 7.59
C ILE A 59 -8.44 2.47 8.15
N ASN A 60 -9.62 2.30 7.52
CA ASN A 60 -10.58 1.29 7.96
C ASN A 60 -10.17 -0.11 7.48
N ALA A 61 -9.40 -0.82 8.30
CA ALA A 61 -8.93 -2.17 8.00
C ALA A 61 -9.85 -3.25 8.59
N VAL A 62 -10.31 -4.17 7.74
CA VAL A 62 -11.21 -5.28 8.08
C VAL A 62 -10.54 -6.61 7.73
N TYR A 63 -10.93 -7.69 8.40
CA TYR A 63 -10.43 -9.01 8.03
C TYR A 63 -11.24 -9.59 6.87
N GLU A 64 -10.62 -10.46 6.06
CA GLU A 64 -11.28 -11.10 4.91
C GLU A 64 -12.50 -11.96 5.27
N ASP A 65 -12.55 -12.48 6.51
CA ASP A 65 -13.63 -13.31 7.05
C ASP A 65 -14.75 -12.49 7.73
N ALA A 66 -14.53 -11.20 7.94
CA ALA A 66 -15.43 -10.30 8.68
C ALA A 66 -15.67 -9.00 7.90
N LEU A 67 -16.11 -9.14 6.64
CA LEU A 67 -16.41 -8.01 5.77
C LEU A 67 -17.74 -7.33 6.18
N PRO A 68 -17.79 -5.99 6.25
CA PRO A 68 -19.04 -5.26 6.45
C PRO A 68 -19.97 -5.43 5.24
N ALA A 69 -21.28 -5.25 5.46
CA ALA A 69 -22.29 -5.54 4.44
C ALA A 69 -22.11 -4.73 3.15
N ASP A 70 -21.67 -3.48 3.23
CA ASP A 70 -21.40 -2.64 2.06
C ASP A 70 -20.23 -3.17 1.23
N LEU A 71 -19.13 -3.58 1.86
CA LEU A 71 -17.98 -4.18 1.18
C LEU A 71 -18.27 -5.59 0.63
N TYR A 72 -19.18 -6.33 1.27
CA TYR A 72 -19.63 -7.61 0.76
C TYR A 72 -20.45 -7.45 -0.53
N LEU A 73 -21.29 -6.42 -0.59
CA LEU A 73 -22.10 -6.08 -1.76
C LEU A 73 -21.27 -5.45 -2.88
N ASP A 74 -20.30 -4.60 -2.52
CA ASP A 74 -19.38 -3.96 -3.45
C ASP A 74 -17.92 -4.10 -2.98
N LYS A 75 -17.25 -5.13 -3.51
CA LYS A 75 -15.85 -5.44 -3.19
C LYS A 75 -14.88 -4.36 -3.69
N CYS A 76 -15.27 -3.55 -4.67
CA CYS A 76 -14.41 -2.50 -5.22
C CYS A 76 -14.31 -1.27 -4.29
N LEU A 77 -15.12 -1.22 -3.22
CA LEU A 77 -14.96 -0.23 -2.14
C LEU A 77 -13.69 -0.43 -1.32
N GLY A 78 -13.05 -1.60 -1.42
CA GLY A 78 -11.84 -1.91 -0.67
C GLY A 78 -10.69 -2.44 -1.52
N VAL A 79 -9.50 -2.37 -0.93
CA VAL A 79 -8.28 -3.00 -1.48
C VAL A 79 -7.81 -4.13 -0.56
N THR A 80 -7.24 -5.17 -1.13
CA THR A 80 -6.69 -6.30 -0.40
C THR A 80 -5.22 -6.10 -0.15
N ALA A 81 -4.80 -6.15 1.11
CA ALA A 81 -3.40 -6.13 1.50
C ALA A 81 -2.75 -7.49 1.24
N MET A 82 -1.60 -7.49 0.59
CA MET A 82 -0.77 -8.66 0.33
C MET A 82 0.61 -8.46 0.94
N LEU A 83 1.13 -9.50 1.59
CA LEU A 83 2.51 -9.52 2.08
C LEU A 83 3.36 -10.29 1.07
N VAL A 84 4.16 -9.57 0.30
CA VAL A 84 5.02 -10.18 -0.72
C VAL A 84 6.39 -10.40 -0.12
N ASN A 85 6.79 -11.68 -0.04
CA ASN A 85 8.05 -12.09 0.55
C ASN A 85 9.16 -12.14 -0.50
N GLU A 86 10.20 -11.34 -0.31
CA GLU A 86 11.40 -11.24 -1.15
C GLU A 86 12.66 -11.68 -0.38
N SER A 87 12.47 -12.50 0.66
CA SER A 87 13.55 -12.95 1.54
C SER A 87 14.60 -13.76 0.79
N GLY A 88 15.86 -13.56 1.17
CA GLY A 88 17.00 -14.39 0.74
C GLY A 88 17.47 -15.33 1.86
N THR A 89 18.54 -16.09 1.60
CA THR A 89 19.09 -17.09 2.53
C THR A 89 19.47 -16.54 3.91
N PHE A 90 19.85 -15.27 4.01
CA PHE A 90 20.38 -14.65 5.24
C PHE A 90 19.62 -13.40 5.68
N THR A 91 18.61 -12.97 4.93
CA THR A 91 17.90 -11.71 5.20
C THR A 91 16.43 -11.89 4.90
N THR A 92 15.58 -11.51 5.85
CA THR A 92 14.15 -11.42 5.61
C THR A 92 13.84 -10.11 4.92
N LYS A 93 13.16 -10.15 3.78
CA LYS A 93 12.71 -8.96 3.05
C LYS A 93 11.27 -9.16 2.65
N ALA A 94 10.45 -8.14 2.83
CA ALA A 94 9.08 -8.15 2.35
C ALA A 94 8.59 -6.72 2.15
N HIS A 95 7.59 -6.58 1.29
CA HIS A 95 6.82 -5.36 1.14
C HIS A 95 5.33 -5.69 1.18
N ILE A 96 4.51 -4.67 1.38
CA ILE A 96 3.06 -4.79 1.37
C ILE A 96 2.55 -4.17 0.08
N ALA A 97 1.85 -4.97 -0.71
CA ALA A 97 1.14 -4.53 -1.90
C ALA A 97 -0.35 -4.43 -1.58
N PHE A 98 -1.04 -3.49 -2.20
CA PHE A 98 -2.49 -3.35 -2.09
C PHE A 98 -3.07 -3.56 -3.48
N GLN A 99 -3.96 -4.55 -3.60
CA GLN A 99 -4.65 -4.88 -4.84
C GLN A 99 -6.11 -4.43 -4.79
N ASP A 100 -6.62 -3.94 -5.90
CA ASP A 100 -8.04 -3.66 -6.04
C ASP A 100 -8.87 -4.92 -6.37
N CYS A 101 -10.17 -4.73 -6.57
CA CYS A 101 -11.09 -5.81 -6.96
C CYS A 101 -10.79 -6.41 -8.35
N GLN A 102 -9.98 -5.75 -9.18
CA GLN A 102 -9.54 -6.20 -10.51
C GLN A 102 -8.16 -6.87 -10.45
N LEU A 103 -7.66 -7.18 -9.24
CA LEU A 103 -6.35 -7.76 -8.99
C LEU A 103 -5.20 -6.87 -9.49
N GLN A 104 -5.44 -5.58 -9.68
CA GLN A 104 -4.41 -4.62 -10.07
C GLN A 104 -3.76 -4.06 -8.81
N GLU A 105 -2.43 -4.01 -8.79
CA GLU A 105 -1.69 -3.38 -7.71
C GLU A 105 -1.83 -1.86 -7.81
N VAL A 106 -2.49 -1.27 -6.82
CA VAL A 106 -2.75 0.17 -6.77
C VAL A 106 -1.71 0.92 -5.93
N TYR A 107 -1.08 0.23 -4.99
CA TYR A 107 -0.04 0.80 -4.15
C TYR A 107 0.89 -0.28 -3.63
N ARG A 108 2.16 0.08 -3.48
CA ARG A 108 3.20 -0.75 -2.88
C ARG A 108 3.98 0.06 -1.85
N THR A 109 4.21 -0.52 -0.69
CA THR A 109 5.10 0.08 0.32
C THR A 109 6.57 -0.04 -0.10
N LYS A 110 7.46 0.68 0.57
CA LYS A 110 8.88 0.34 0.47
C LYS A 110 9.14 -1.08 0.98
N THR A 111 10.18 -1.72 0.45
CA THR A 111 10.64 -3.02 0.94
C THR A 111 11.32 -2.84 2.30
N GLY A 112 10.78 -3.49 3.33
CA GLY A 112 11.42 -3.64 4.62
C GLY A 112 12.44 -4.77 4.60
N ASN A 113 13.45 -4.69 5.45
CA ASN A 113 14.50 -5.69 5.54
C ASN A 113 14.87 -5.96 7.01
N SER A 114 15.11 -7.22 7.36
CA SER A 114 15.58 -7.61 8.68
C SER A 114 16.71 -8.63 8.57
N LYS A 115 17.65 -8.50 9.51
CA LYS A 115 18.77 -9.44 9.72
C LYS A 115 18.56 -10.30 10.97
N ILE A 116 17.40 -10.18 11.63
CA ILE A 116 17.06 -10.99 12.80
C ILE A 116 16.89 -12.45 12.35
N LYS A 117 17.52 -13.37 13.07
CA LYS A 117 17.44 -14.81 12.77
C LYS A 117 16.10 -15.44 13.18
N ASP A 118 15.44 -14.87 14.19
CA ASP A 118 14.10 -15.27 14.59
C ASP A 118 13.06 -14.75 13.58
N TYR A 119 12.33 -15.66 12.93
CA TYR A 119 11.35 -15.30 11.91
C TYR A 119 10.26 -14.36 12.42
N LYS A 120 9.81 -14.54 13.68
CA LYS A 120 8.75 -13.69 14.23
C LYS A 120 9.25 -12.25 14.36
N GLY A 121 10.40 -12.06 14.99
CA GLY A 121 11.04 -10.74 15.10
C GLY A 121 11.33 -10.14 13.73
N ALA A 122 11.85 -10.94 12.78
CA ALA A 122 12.19 -10.48 11.45
C ALA A 122 10.96 -9.96 10.68
N PHE A 123 9.84 -10.70 10.67
CA PHE A 123 8.61 -10.23 10.02
C PHE A 123 8.01 -9.00 10.71
N GLN A 124 8.07 -8.92 12.04
CA GLN A 124 7.59 -7.75 12.76
C GLN A 124 8.40 -6.49 12.43
N GLU A 125 9.72 -6.60 12.34
CA GLU A 125 10.62 -5.50 11.94
C GLU A 125 10.36 -5.10 10.48
N VAL A 126 10.36 -6.06 9.55
CA VAL A 126 10.13 -5.82 8.12
C VAL A 126 8.79 -5.14 7.87
N ILE A 127 7.72 -5.58 8.52
CA ILE A 127 6.40 -4.95 8.37
C ILE A 127 6.44 -3.52 8.88
N ARG A 128 7.04 -3.26 10.05
CA ARG A 128 7.14 -1.89 10.60
C ARG A 128 7.94 -0.97 9.67
N GLU A 129 9.08 -1.44 9.17
CA GLU A 129 9.86 -0.70 8.19
C GLU A 129 9.04 -0.41 6.92
N ALA A 130 8.36 -1.41 6.36
CA ALA A 130 7.52 -1.24 5.18
C ALA A 130 6.46 -0.13 5.38
N PHE A 131 5.81 -0.11 6.56
CA PHE A 131 4.82 0.89 6.92
C PHE A 131 5.37 2.31 7.10
N GLU A 132 6.68 2.51 7.23
CA GLU A 132 7.23 3.86 7.29
C GLU A 132 7.01 4.64 5.98
N SER A 133 6.86 3.97 4.83
CA SER A 133 6.51 4.67 3.58
C SER A 133 5.08 5.21 3.59
N LEU A 134 4.25 4.75 4.52
CA LEU A 134 2.88 5.24 4.75
C LEU A 134 2.83 6.31 5.86
N ASN A 135 3.95 6.68 6.50
CA ASN A 135 3.96 7.68 7.58
C ASN A 135 3.64 9.10 7.10
N SER A 136 3.97 9.44 5.85
CA SER A 136 3.63 10.74 5.25
C SER A 136 2.20 10.78 4.70
N TYR A 137 1.46 9.67 4.80
CA TYR A 137 0.14 9.52 4.23
C TYR A 137 -0.94 9.93 5.22
N THR A 138 -1.66 11.02 4.93
CA THR A 138 -2.91 11.34 5.65
C THR A 138 -4.06 10.68 4.89
N TYR A 139 -4.72 9.69 5.52
CA TYR A 139 -5.89 9.05 4.94
C TYR A 139 -7.09 10.02 4.99
N ALA A 140 -7.60 10.37 3.81
CA ALA A 140 -8.84 11.11 3.66
C ALA A 140 -9.59 10.47 2.50
N TYR A 141 -10.63 9.69 2.81
CA TYR A 141 -11.41 9.00 1.79
C TYR A 141 -11.96 10.00 0.77
N LYS A 142 -11.59 9.80 -0.50
CA LYS A 142 -12.13 10.52 -1.65
C LYS A 142 -12.68 9.46 -2.60
N PRO A 143 -14.00 9.38 -2.83
CA PRO A 143 -14.52 8.44 -3.81
C PRO A 143 -13.88 8.72 -5.18
N LYS A 144 -13.57 7.66 -5.93
CA LYS A 144 -13.18 7.81 -7.34
C LYS A 144 -14.36 8.44 -8.07
N ASP A 145 -14.27 9.72 -8.41
CA ASP A 145 -15.23 10.35 -9.31
C ASP A 145 -15.17 9.63 -10.66
N GLN A 146 -16.28 9.04 -11.08
CA GLN A 146 -16.51 8.65 -12.46
C GLN A 146 -16.61 9.94 -13.30
N ASP A 147 -15.49 10.51 -13.71
CA ASP A 147 -15.44 11.53 -14.77
C ASP A 147 -14.26 11.27 -15.71
N GLU A 148 -14.31 10.12 -16.38
CA GLU A 148 -14.01 10.08 -17.82
C GLU A 148 -15.35 10.11 -18.56
N LYS A 149 -16.02 11.27 -18.54
CA LYS A 149 -16.98 11.56 -19.61
C LYS A 149 -16.20 11.97 -20.84
N VAL A 150 -16.00 10.98 -21.70
CA VAL A 150 -15.99 11.07 -23.17
C VAL A 150 -16.30 12.49 -23.67
N THR A 151 -15.27 13.22 -24.07
CA THR A 151 -15.43 14.36 -24.96
C THR A 151 -15.71 13.79 -26.35
N LEU A 152 -16.99 13.81 -26.75
CA LEU A 152 -17.39 13.69 -28.16
C LEU A 152 -16.98 14.96 -28.92
#